data_AF-A0A1F8KMS0-F1
#
_entry.id   AF-A0A1F8KMS0-F1
#
_cell.length_a   1.000
_cell.length_b   1.000
_cell.length_c   1.000
_cell.angle_alpha   90.00
_cell.angle_beta   90.00
_cell.angle_gamma   90.00
#
_symmetry.space_group_name_H-M   'P 1'
#
loop_
_entity.id
_entity.type
_entity.pdbx_description
1 polymer ?
#
loop_
_entity_poly.entity_id
_entity_poly.type
_entity_poly.pdbx_seq_one_letter_code
_entity_poly.pdbx_strand_id
1 'polypeptide(L)' 'MSGRLVVIRVDIHTRGGRELADQMGFEYTPTFILFAADGAELWRQVGGLDVDRVRQSVGE' A
#
# COMPACT_ATOMS: atom_id res chain seq x y z
N MET A 1 -19.19 6.58 -8.63
CA MET A 1 -18.18 7.63 -8.47
C MET A 1 -16.83 6.99 -8.79
N SER A 2 -16.17 7.38 -9.88
CA SER A 2 -14.81 6.90 -10.16
C SER A 2 -13.85 7.57 -9.17
N GLY A 3 -13.45 6.83 -8.14
CA GLY A 3 -12.40 7.26 -7.22
C GLY A 3 -11.05 7.30 -7.95
N ARG A 4 -10.19 8.26 -7.63
CA ARG A 4 -8.82 8.32 -8.17
C ARG A 4 -7.90 7.55 -7.23
N LEU A 5 -7.31 6.44 -7.71
CA LEU A 5 -6.25 5.75 -7.00
C LEU A 5 -4.90 6.36 -7.36
N VAL A 6 -4.10 6.72 -6.35
CA VAL A 6 -2.70 7.13 -6.52
C VAL A 6 -1.82 5.97 -6.07
N VAL A 7 -1.05 5.41 -7.00
CA VAL A 7 -0.13 4.31 -6.72
C VAL A 7 1.27 4.86 -6.51
N ILE A 8 1.81 4.66 -5.31
CA ILE A 8 3.18 5.05 -4.95
C ILE A 8 4.01 3.78 -4.82
N ARG A 9 5.03 3.62 -5.67
CA ARG A 9 6.00 2.53 -5.55
C ARG A 9 7.20 3.00 -4.74
N VAL A 10 7.45 2.33 -3.63
CA VAL A 10 8.61 2.59 -2.78
C VAL A 10 9.64 1.48 -3.00
N ASP A 11 10.88 1.89 -3.27
CA ASP A 11 12.03 0.99 -3.29
C ASP A 11 12.71 0.98 -1.92
N ILE A 12 12.54 -0.12 -1.19
CA ILE A 12 13.09 -0.33 0.16
C ILE A 12 14.63 -0.45 0.18
N HIS A 13 15.30 -0.55 -0.97
CA HIS A 13 16.77 -0.55 -1.03
C HIS A 13 17.36 0.86 -1.08
N THR A 14 16.53 1.89 -1.22
CA THR A 14 16.96 3.28 -1.07
C THR A 14 17.01 3.69 0.41
N ARG A 15 17.74 4.75 0.74
CA ARG A 15 17.78 5.27 2.12
C ARG A 15 16.38 5.66 2.60
N GLY A 16 15.66 6.47 1.83
CA GLY A 16 14.31 6.92 2.20
C GLY A 16 13.30 5.76 2.25
N GLY A 17 13.44 4.77 1.37
CA GLY A 17 12.61 3.57 1.41
C GLY A 17 12.83 2.72 2.68
N ARG A 18 14.08 2.59 3.15
CA ARG A 18 14.37 1.96 4.44
C ARG A 18 13.79 2.73 5.61
N GLU A 19 14.00 4.04 5.65
CA GLU A 19 13.45 4.89 6.71
C GLU A 19 11.92 4.79 6.79
N LEU A 20 11.23 4.74 5.64
CA LEU A 20 9.78 4.53 5.59
C LEU A 20 9.39 3.10 6.00
N ALA A 21 10.13 2.09 5.56
CA ALA A 21 9.89 0.70 5.93
C ALA A 21 9.98 0.51 7.45
N ASP A 22 10.99 1.11 8.10
CA ASP A 22 11.17 1.07 9.54
C ASP A 22 10.02 1.77 10.28
N GLN A 23 9.64 2.98 9.84
CA GLN A 23 8.53 3.72 10.43
C GLN A 23 7.18 2.99 10.32
N MET A 24 6.99 2.25 9.23
CA MET A 24 5.74 1.58 8.91
C MET A 24 5.72 0.08 9.32
N GLY A 25 6.80 -0.40 9.96
CA GLY A 25 6.94 -1.80 10.40
C GLY A 25 6.91 -2.81 9.25
N PHE A 26 7.64 -2.57 8.16
CA PHE A 26 7.71 -3.49 7.03
C PHE A 26 8.71 -4.62 7.30
N GLU A 27 8.21 -5.83 7.41
CA GLU A 27 9.05 -7.00 7.67
C GLU A 27 9.38 -7.79 6.39
N TYR A 28 8.51 -7.75 5.38
CA TYR A 28 8.62 -8.59 4.18
C TYR A 28 8.22 -7.83 2.91
N THR A 29 8.80 -8.23 1.77
CA THR A 29 8.45 -7.70 0.46
C THR A 29 7.99 -8.81 -0.49
N PRO A 30 7.04 -8.54 -1.40
CA PRO A 30 6.30 -7.28 -1.54
C PRO A 30 5.24 -7.10 -0.44
N THR A 31 4.98 -5.85 -0.07
CA THR A 31 3.89 -5.46 0.83
C THR A 31 3.07 -4.36 0.15
N PHE A 32 1.76 -4.51 0.18
CA PHE A 32 0.79 -3.57 -0.40
C PHE A 32 -0.06 -2.98 0.73
N ILE A 33 -0.26 -1.68 0.70
CA ILE A 33 -1.03 -0.96 1.72
C ILE A 33 -1.97 -0.01 1.00
N LEU A 34 -3.23 -0.04 1.42
CA LEU A 34 -4.21 0.94 0.99
C LEU A 34 -4.46 1.92 2.13
N PHE A 35 -4.40 3.21 1.79
CA PHE A 35 -4.78 4.30 2.68
C PHE A 35 -6.08 4.95 2.19
N ALA A 36 -6.90 5.40 3.14
CA ALA A 36 -7.99 6.33 2.89
C ALA A 36 -7.44 7.73 2.60
N ALA A 37 -8.31 8.62 2.11
CA ALA A 37 -7.95 9.99 1.73
C ALA A 37 -7.45 10.85 2.91
N ASP A 38 -7.81 10.47 4.14
CA ASP A 38 -7.35 11.10 5.38
C ASP A 38 -6.02 10.52 5.90
N GLY A 39 -5.45 9.53 5.21
CA GLY A 39 -4.21 8.85 5.59
C GLY A 39 -4.41 7.65 6.51
N ALA A 40 -5.65 7.26 6.85
CA ALA A 40 -5.88 6.05 7.63
C ALA A 40 -5.53 4.79 6.82
N GLU A 41 -4.77 3.87 7.39
CA GLU A 41 -4.52 2.55 6.79
C GLU A 41 -5.83 1.74 6.80
N LEU A 42 -6.34 1.39 5.62
CA LEU A 42 -7.55 0.57 5.48
C LEU A 42 -7.20 -0.92 5.54
N TRP A 43 -6.14 -1.30 4.84
CA TRP A 43 -5.62 -2.65 4.88
C TRP A 43 -4.18 -2.73 4.40
N ARG A 44 -3.55 -3.83 4.81
CA ARG A 44 -2.22 -4.27 4.39
C ARG A 44 -2.25 -5.72 3.95
N GLN A 45 -1.42 -6.04 2.97
CA GLN A 45 -1.26 -7.37 2.41
C GLN A 45 0.22 -7.65 2.11
N VAL A 46 0.73 -8.75 2.66
CA VAL A 46 2.10 -9.23 2.43
C VAL A 46 2.07 -10.33 1.38
N GLY A 47 3.05 -10.33 0.47
CA GLY A 47 3.14 -11.30 -0.62
C GLY A 47 2.35 -10.85 -1.86
N GLY A 48 1.64 -11.76 -2.51
CA GLY A 48 0.87 -11.44 -3.73
C GLY A 48 -0.24 -10.43 -3.48
N LEU A 49 -0.64 -9.68 -4.52
CA LEU A 49 -1.75 -8.72 -4.46
C LEU A 49 -3.07 -9.40 -4.85
N ASP A 50 -4.09 -9.26 -4.02
CA ASP A 50 -5.46 -9.67 -4.32
C ASP A 50 -6.16 -8.59 -5.13
N VAL A 51 -6.38 -8.87 -6.42
CA VAL A 51 -6.96 -7.91 -7.36
C VAL A 51 -8.43 -7.64 -7.06
N ASP A 52 -9.18 -8.64 -6.60
CA ASP A 52 -10.62 -8.48 -6.34
C ASP A 52 -10.84 -7.64 -5.08
N ARG A 53 -9.95 -7.78 -4.08
CA ARG A 53 -9.92 -6.87 -2.91
C ARG A 53 -9.66 -5.43 -3.31
N VAL A 54 -8.74 -5.19 -4.25
CA VAL A 54 -8.46 -3.84 -4.76
C VAL A 54 -9.71 -3.24 -5.40
N ARG A 55 -10.35 -3.99 -6.31
CA ARG A 55 -11.59 -3.57 -7.00
C ARG A 55 -12.71 -3.21 -6.02
N GLN A 56 -13.00 -4.10 -5.07
CA GLN A 56 -13.98 -3.85 -4.02
C GLN A 56 -13.67 -2.59 -3.20
N SER A 57 -12.39 -2.32 -2.96
CA SER A 57 -11.96 -1.14 -2.19
C SER A 57 -12.14 0.18 -2.94
N VAL A 58 -12.17 0.15 -4.28
CA VAL A 58 -12.33 1.35 -5.13
C VAL A 58 -13.74 1.47 -5.74
N GLY A 59 -14.62 0.50 -5.48
CA GLY A 59 -15.99 0.47 -5.99
C GLY A 59 -16.11 0.11 -7.47
N GLU A 60 -15.19 -0.73 -7.97
CA GLU A 60 -15.25 -1.39 -9.29
C GLU A 60 -15.66 -2.86 -9.15
#